data_AF-A0A6C0C2I7-F1
#
_entry.id   AF-A0A6C0C2I7-F1
#
_cell.length_a   1.000
_cell.length_b   1.000
_cell.length_c   1.000
_cell.angle_alpha   90.00
_cell.angle_beta   90.00
_cell.angle_gamma   90.00
#
_symmetry.space_group_name_H-M   'P 1'
#
loop_
_entity.id
_entity.type
_entity.pdbx_description
1 polymer ?
#
loop_
_entity_poly.entity_id
_entity_poly.type
_entity_poly.pdbx_seq_one_letter_code
_entity_poly.pdbx_strand_id
1 'polypeptide(L)'
;MAGGIFVDQPYHPNPKCLLFSAMIMGIYWFSPATKNSFLLPVIFVVSYVAMAWYDYKYNCDTLMYSGTAIGPNTIDAIFKPQRRNEKHDKKNLSKNQEQEYLKRVYLFHVLAVSPILLYVGYYGIKSNKKMYPIILSLGLMSVVYHGFRLFNPRPGGTYS
;
A
#
# COMPACT_ATOMS: atom_id res chain seq x y z
N MET A 1 1.80 -1.25 10.59
CA MET A 1 2.84 -2.22 10.22
C MET A 1 4.01 -1.49 9.60
N ALA A 2 5.21 -1.84 10.03
CA ALA A 2 6.46 -1.28 9.58
C ALA A 2 6.86 -1.68 8.14
N GLY A 3 6.04 -1.33 7.14
CA GLY A 3 6.34 -1.30 5.69
C GLY A 3 7.03 -2.51 5.03
N GLY A 4 7.19 -3.65 5.72
CA GLY A 4 8.00 -4.78 5.27
C GLY A 4 9.50 -4.50 5.12
N ILE A 5 10.04 -3.48 5.80
CA ILE A 5 11.45 -3.07 5.67
C ILE A 5 12.37 -3.76 6.70
N PHE A 6 11.82 -4.30 7.79
CA PHE A 6 12.60 -4.83 8.91
C PHE A 6 12.78 -6.36 8.86
N VAL A 7 13.91 -6.81 9.42
CA VAL A 7 14.73 -8.00 9.12
C VAL A 7 14.01 -9.36 9.15
N ASP A 8 12.82 -9.45 9.76
CA ASP A 8 12.13 -10.74 9.98
C ASP A 8 10.98 -11.02 9.00
N GLN A 9 10.79 -10.20 7.96
CA GLN A 9 9.74 -10.43 6.96
C GLN A 9 10.09 -9.86 5.56
N PRO A 10 9.72 -10.57 4.47
CA PRO A 10 9.97 -10.07 3.12
C PRO A 10 9.10 -8.84 2.81
N TYR A 11 9.68 -7.91 2.02
CA TYR A 11 9.05 -6.66 1.60
C TYR A 11 7.61 -6.89 1.12
N HIS A 12 6.68 -6.13 1.72
CA HIS A 12 5.28 -6.14 1.37
C HIS A 12 4.76 -4.70 1.33
N PRO A 13 4.12 -4.27 0.23
CA PRO A 13 3.52 -2.94 0.17
C PRO A 13 2.39 -2.87 1.18
N ASN A 14 2.58 -2.08 2.24
CA ASN A 14 1.54 -1.84 3.22
C ASN A 14 0.59 -0.75 2.68
N PRO A 15 -0.73 -1.00 2.53
CA PRO A 15 -1.69 0.01 2.12
C PRO A 15 -1.68 1.28 2.97
N LYS A 16 -1.40 1.21 4.29
CA LYS A 16 -1.27 2.40 5.16
C LYS A 16 -0.12 3.29 4.70
N CYS A 17 1.05 2.70 4.50
CA CYS A 17 2.25 3.41 4.08
C CYS A 17 2.11 3.94 2.64
N LEU A 18 1.49 3.17 1.74
CA LEU A 18 1.15 3.58 0.37
C LEU A 18 0.20 4.79 0.34
N LEU A 19 -0.86 4.75 1.14
CA LEU A 19 -1.84 5.84 1.21
C LEU A 19 -1.23 7.10 1.82
N PHE A 20 -0.48 6.96 2.92
CA PHE A 20 0.22 8.08 3.54
C PHE A 20 1.24 8.71 2.59
N SER A 21 2.10 7.91 1.97
CA SER A 21 3.10 8.41 1.02
C SER A 21 2.47 9.06 -0.21
N ALA A 22 1.37 8.51 -0.74
CA ALA A 22 0.61 9.12 -1.82
C ALA A 22 -0.02 10.47 -1.40
N MET A 23 -0.52 10.58 -0.16
CA MET A 23 -1.06 11.82 0.38
C MET A 23 0.01 12.90 0.50
N ILE A 24 1.18 12.59 1.08
CA ILE A 24 2.29 13.54 1.19
C ILE A 24 2.81 13.97 -0.19
N MET A 25 2.94 13.02 -1.12
CA MET A 25 3.30 13.30 -2.51
C MET A 25 2.27 14.23 -3.18
N GLY A 26 0.98 14.00 -2.96
CA GLY A 26 -0.09 14.87 -3.44
C GLY A 26 0.01 16.28 -2.85
N ILE A 27 0.16 16.40 -1.53
CA ILE A 27 0.31 17.70 -0.85
C ILE A 27 1.49 18.48 -1.43
N TYR A 28 2.65 17.86 -1.60
CA TYR A 28 3.81 18.49 -2.24
C TYR A 28 3.50 18.99 -3.65
N TRP A 29 2.83 18.16 -4.45
CA TRP A 29 2.53 18.51 -5.83
C TRP A 29 1.49 19.64 -5.98
N PHE A 30 0.51 19.69 -5.08
CA PHE A 30 -0.51 20.74 -5.06
C PHE A 30 -0.07 22.01 -4.33
N SER A 31 0.97 21.95 -3.50
CA SER A 31 1.57 23.11 -2.83
C SER A 31 2.06 24.19 -3.81
N PRO A 32 2.06 25.49 -3.44
CA PRO A 32 2.57 26.59 -4.26
C PRO A 32 4.11 26.66 -4.34
N ALA A 33 4.85 25.80 -3.62
CA ALA A 33 6.31 25.79 -3.63
C ALA A 33 6.93 25.43 -5.00
N THR A 34 8.23 25.66 -5.15
CA THR A 34 8.99 25.25 -6.34
C THR A 34 8.91 23.74 -6.54
N LYS A 35 8.45 23.33 -7.73
CA LYS A 35 8.07 21.93 -8.01
C LYS A 35 9.15 21.25 -8.82
N ASN A 36 9.62 20.12 -8.34
CA ASN A 36 10.50 19.24 -9.08
C ASN A 36 9.83 17.88 -9.25
N SER A 37 9.52 17.51 -10.49
CA SER A 37 8.87 16.23 -10.81
C SER A 37 9.73 15.03 -10.41
N PHE A 38 11.06 15.15 -10.43
CA PHE A 38 11.97 14.09 -9.99
C PHE A 38 11.95 13.86 -8.48
N LEU A 39 11.44 14.83 -7.70
CA LEU A 39 11.33 14.71 -6.25
C LEU A 39 10.12 13.89 -5.81
N LEU A 40 9.11 13.72 -6.67
CA LEU A 40 7.90 12.93 -6.37
C LEU A 40 8.21 11.49 -5.92
N PRO A 41 8.96 10.66 -6.69
CA PRO A 41 9.29 9.32 -6.24
C PRO A 41 10.14 9.31 -4.96
N VAL A 42 11.00 10.31 -4.77
CA VAL A 42 11.84 10.44 -3.56
C VAL A 42 10.96 10.71 -2.34
N ILE A 43 10.04 11.68 -2.42
CA ILE A 43 9.10 11.99 -1.34
C ILE A 43 8.27 10.77 -1.00
N PHE A 44 7.78 10.05 -2.02
CA PHE A 44 7.01 8.84 -1.82
C PHE A 44 7.80 7.78 -1.04
N VAL A 45 9.04 7.48 -1.44
CA VAL A 45 9.89 6.49 -0.76
C VAL A 45 10.24 6.94 0.65
N VAL A 46 10.68 8.19 0.83
CA VAL A 46 11.07 8.72 2.16
C VAL A 46 9.89 8.72 3.12
N SER A 47 8.71 9.17 2.69
CA SER A 47 7.50 9.14 3.52
C SER A 47 7.03 7.72 3.82
N TYR A 48 7.17 6.79 2.86
CA TYR A 48 6.89 5.36 3.09
C TYR A 48 7.83 4.79 4.17
N VAL A 49 9.14 5.02 4.05
CA VAL A 49 10.15 4.56 5.00
C VAL A 49 9.94 5.21 6.38
N ALA A 50 9.64 6.50 6.42
CA ALA A 50 9.36 7.21 7.67
C ALA A 50 8.13 6.66 8.38
N MET A 51 7.05 6.35 7.65
CA MET A 51 5.85 5.71 8.22
C MET A 51 6.16 4.28 8.68
N ALA A 52 6.96 3.54 7.91
CA ALA A 52 7.41 2.21 8.31
C ALA A 52 8.27 2.26 9.60
N TRP A 53 9.16 3.24 9.71
CA TRP A 53 10.00 3.48 10.89
C TRP A 53 9.18 3.92 12.09
N TYR A 54 8.20 4.79 11.89
CA TYR A 54 7.26 5.19 12.93
C TYR A 54 6.53 3.97 13.49
N ASP A 55 5.94 3.14 12.63
CA ASP A 55 5.25 1.92 13.04
C ASP A 55 6.18 0.91 13.74
N TYR A 56 7.46 0.85 13.35
CA TYR A 56 8.48 0.03 14.01
C TYR A 56 8.85 0.54 15.39
N LYS A 57 9.17 1.84 15.50
CA LYS A 57 9.64 2.48 16.74
C LYS A 57 8.59 2.44 17.84
N TYR A 58 7.33 2.60 17.49
CA TYR A 58 6.23 2.62 18.47
C TYR A 58 5.66 1.23 18.76
N ASN A 59 6.36 0.14 18.38
CA ASN A 59 5.95 -1.24 18.61
C ASN A 59 4.45 -1.43 18.35
N CYS A 60 3.96 -0.88 17.23
CA CYS A 60 2.67 -1.29 16.73
C CYS A 60 2.83 -2.75 16.30
N ASP A 61 2.55 -3.67 17.23
CA ASP A 61 2.84 -5.09 17.14
C ASP A 61 2.52 -5.65 15.74
N THR A 62 3.42 -6.51 15.26
CA THR A 62 3.19 -7.36 14.07
C THR A 62 2.11 -8.42 14.32
N LEU A 63 1.61 -8.51 15.56
CA LEU A 63 0.50 -9.32 16.03
C LEU A 63 -0.68 -8.43 16.45
N MET A 64 -1.83 -8.54 15.78
CA MET A 64 -3.08 -7.97 16.25
C MET A 64 -4.14 -9.06 16.33
N TYR A 65 -4.58 -9.36 17.56
CA TYR A 65 -5.75 -10.19 17.82
C TYR A 65 -6.96 -9.64 17.04
N SER A 66 -7.49 -10.42 16.09
CA SER A 66 -8.70 -10.09 15.37
C SER A 66 -9.89 -10.26 16.32
N GLY A 67 -10.18 -9.24 17.13
CA GLY A 67 -11.51 -9.06 17.70
C GLY A 67 -12.53 -9.01 16.56
N THR A 68 -13.66 -9.67 16.79
CA THR A 68 -14.82 -9.79 15.90
C THR A 68 -15.07 -8.56 15.01
N ALA A 69 -15.26 -8.80 13.72
CA ALA A 69 -15.30 -7.80 12.65
C ALA A 69 -16.53 -6.87 12.65
N ILE A 70 -17.22 -6.72 13.78
CA ILE A 70 -18.42 -5.87 13.90
C ILE A 70 -18.11 -4.79 14.94
N GLY A 71 -17.79 -3.58 14.47
CA GLY A 71 -17.49 -2.42 15.31
C GLY A 71 -16.57 -1.38 14.62
N PRO A 72 -16.21 -0.29 15.32
CA PRO A 72 -15.35 0.80 14.81
C PRO A 72 -13.95 0.35 14.32
N ASN A 73 -13.58 -0.89 14.62
CA ASN A 73 -12.31 -1.55 14.27
C ASN A 73 -12.30 -2.10 12.82
N THR A 74 -13.38 -1.91 12.06
CA THR A 74 -13.55 -2.35 10.67
C THR A 74 -12.68 -1.59 9.68
N ILE A 75 -12.42 -0.31 9.95
CA ILE A 75 -11.50 0.52 9.16
C ILE A 75 -10.09 -0.08 9.26
N ASP A 76 -9.64 -0.44 10.47
CA ASP A 76 -8.32 -1.04 10.69
C ASP A 76 -8.15 -2.39 9.99
N ALA A 77 -9.22 -3.17 9.84
CA ALA A 77 -9.19 -4.43 9.10
C ALA A 77 -8.92 -4.25 7.59
N ILE A 78 -9.20 -3.09 6.99
CA ILE A 78 -8.86 -2.80 5.58
C ILE A 78 -7.35 -2.74 5.41
N PHE A 79 -6.68 -2.32 6.45
CA PHE A 79 -5.28 -1.97 6.45
C PHE A 79 -4.42 -2.99 7.21
N LYS A 80 -4.89 -4.23 7.41
CA LYS A 80 -4.16 -5.34 8.06
C LYS A 80 -3.47 -6.25 7.03
N PRO A 81 -2.33 -6.89 7.36
CA PRO A 81 -1.55 -7.68 6.40
C PRO A 81 -2.16 -9.07 6.13
N GLN A 82 -1.72 -9.69 5.04
CA GLN A 82 -1.96 -11.10 4.76
C GLN A 82 -1.11 -12.01 5.66
N ARG A 83 -1.66 -13.18 5.97
CA ARG A 83 -1.03 -14.25 6.76
C ARG A 83 0.18 -14.82 5.99
N ARG A 84 1.40 -14.72 6.53
CA ARG A 84 2.62 -15.20 5.84
C ARG A 84 3.47 -16.20 6.63
N ASN A 85 3.24 -16.37 7.93
CA ASN A 85 3.96 -17.36 8.75
C ASN A 85 2.95 -18.27 9.47
N GLU A 86 3.09 -19.59 9.31
CA GLU A 86 2.38 -20.58 10.13
C GLU A 86 2.84 -20.59 11.60
N LYS A 87 4.05 -20.07 11.86
CA LYS A 87 4.71 -20.09 13.17
C LYS A 87 4.23 -19.04 14.17
N HIS A 88 3.44 -18.05 13.77
CA HIS A 88 2.88 -17.07 14.70
C HIS A 88 1.51 -17.55 15.22
N ASP A 89 1.31 -17.41 16.53
CA ASP A 89 0.26 -18.02 17.33
C ASP A 89 -1.15 -17.88 16.70
N LYS A 90 -1.88 -19.00 16.58
CA LYS A 90 -3.15 -19.11 15.83
C LYS A 90 -4.35 -18.48 16.56
N LYS A 91 -4.14 -17.87 17.73
CA LYS A 91 -5.23 -17.27 18.51
C LYS A 91 -5.73 -16.00 17.82
N ASN A 92 -6.96 -16.07 17.29
CA ASN A 92 -7.72 -14.97 16.70
C ASN A 92 -7.29 -14.51 15.29
N LEU A 93 -7.11 -15.44 14.34
CA LEU A 93 -7.09 -15.11 12.90
C LEU A 93 -8.37 -15.57 12.20
N SER A 94 -8.91 -14.73 11.31
CA SER A 94 -10.00 -15.12 10.40
C SER A 94 -9.49 -16.22 9.45
N LYS A 95 -10.26 -17.32 9.33
CA LYS A 95 -9.97 -18.44 8.43
C LYS A 95 -9.84 -18.00 6.96
N ASN A 96 -10.47 -16.86 6.59
CA ASN A 96 -10.54 -16.33 5.22
C ASN A 96 -9.84 -14.97 5.05
N GLN A 97 -8.92 -14.61 5.95
CA GLN A 97 -8.26 -13.30 5.95
C GLN A 97 -7.59 -12.92 4.62
N GLU A 98 -7.00 -13.90 3.92
CA GLU A 98 -6.35 -13.67 2.62
C GLU A 98 -7.35 -13.18 1.56
N GLN A 99 -8.49 -13.87 1.47
CA GLN A 99 -9.58 -13.57 0.55
C GLN A 99 -10.21 -12.21 0.87
N GLU A 100 -10.43 -11.92 2.15
CA GLU A 100 -10.95 -10.62 2.58
C GLU A 100 -10.00 -9.48 2.23
N TYR A 101 -8.69 -9.66 2.42
CA TYR A 101 -7.69 -8.68 2.02
C TYR A 101 -7.70 -8.44 0.51
N LEU A 102 -7.68 -9.51 -0.30
CA LEU A 102 -7.70 -9.39 -1.76
C LEU A 102 -8.95 -8.66 -2.25
N LYS A 103 -10.13 -9.00 -1.70
CA LYS A 103 -11.38 -8.29 -2.00
C LYS A 103 -11.27 -6.78 -1.74
N ARG A 104 -10.62 -6.38 -0.64
CA ARG A 104 -10.43 -4.96 -0.32
C ARG A 104 -9.43 -4.27 -1.25
N VAL A 105 -8.35 -4.95 -1.65
CA VAL A 105 -7.43 -4.44 -2.67
C VAL A 105 -8.16 -4.23 -4.00
N TYR A 106 -8.96 -5.21 -4.45
CA TYR A 106 -9.76 -5.05 -5.67
C TYR A 106 -10.76 -3.92 -5.55
N LEU A 107 -11.43 -3.78 -4.40
CA LEU A 107 -12.34 -2.68 -4.14
C LEU A 107 -11.64 -1.31 -4.26
N PHE A 108 -10.44 -1.17 -3.69
CA PHE A 108 -9.62 0.04 -3.84
C PHE A 108 -9.26 0.32 -5.31
N HIS A 109 -8.93 -0.71 -6.09
CA HIS A 109 -8.63 -0.52 -7.50
C HIS A 109 -9.86 -0.10 -8.31
N VAL A 110 -11.03 -0.64 -8.01
CA VAL A 110 -12.28 -0.28 -8.69
C VAL A 110 -12.75 1.12 -8.30
N LEU A 111 -12.64 1.51 -7.03
CA LEU A 111 -13.16 2.79 -6.54
C LEU A 111 -12.20 3.98 -6.71
N ALA A 112 -10.89 3.74 -6.66
CA ALA A 112 -9.89 4.82 -6.67
C ALA A 112 -9.00 4.76 -7.91
N VAL A 113 -8.29 3.64 -8.13
CA VAL A 113 -7.24 3.56 -9.17
C VAL A 113 -7.84 3.62 -10.58
N SER A 114 -8.85 2.81 -10.87
CA SER A 114 -9.44 2.68 -12.20
C SER A 114 -10.15 3.96 -12.66
N PRO A 115 -10.96 4.63 -11.83
CA PRO A 115 -11.63 5.88 -12.23
C PRO A 115 -10.62 7.00 -12.55
N ILE A 116 -9.51 7.10 -11.80
CA ILE A 116 -8.47 8.10 -12.06
C ILE A 116 -7.79 7.83 -13.40
N LEU A 117 -7.42 6.58 -13.67
CA LEU A 117 -6.78 6.21 -14.94
C LEU A 117 -7.73 6.39 -16.14
N LEU A 118 -9.00 5.97 -15.99
CA LEU A 118 -10.03 6.18 -17.00
C LEU A 118 -10.27 7.67 -17.26
N TYR A 119 -10.32 8.50 -16.22
CA TYR A 119 -10.49 9.95 -16.36
C TYR A 119 -9.34 10.57 -17.17
N VAL A 120 -8.08 10.27 -16.81
CA VAL A 120 -6.93 10.81 -17.53
C VAL A 120 -6.86 10.28 -18.96
N GLY A 121 -7.18 9.01 -19.19
CA GLY A 121 -7.23 8.41 -20.52
C GLY A 121 -8.33 9.01 -21.41
N TYR A 122 -9.54 9.18 -20.89
CA TYR A 122 -10.69 9.71 -21.63
C TYR A 122 -10.51 11.19 -21.99
N TYR A 123 -10.02 12.01 -21.06
CA TYR A 123 -9.83 13.45 -21.29
C TYR A 123 -8.49 13.79 -21.96
N GLY A 124 -7.51 12.88 -21.94
CA GLY A 124 -6.22 13.02 -22.61
C GLY A 124 -5.56 14.38 -22.37
N ILE A 125 -5.27 15.12 -23.44
CA ILE A 125 -4.62 16.44 -23.38
C ILE A 125 -5.44 17.53 -22.65
N LYS A 126 -6.75 17.34 -22.48
CA LYS A 126 -7.62 18.25 -21.72
C LYS A 126 -7.59 17.98 -20.22
N SER A 127 -7.04 16.84 -19.79
CA SER A 127 -6.85 16.55 -18.37
C SER A 127 -5.84 17.50 -17.72
N ASN A 128 -5.93 17.64 -16.40
CA ASN A 128 -5.02 18.50 -15.67
C ASN A 128 -3.58 17.99 -15.83
N LYS A 129 -2.70 18.82 -16.41
CA LYS A 129 -1.28 18.50 -16.66
C LYS A 129 -0.53 18.08 -15.38
N LYS A 130 -1.04 18.47 -14.21
CA LYS A 130 -0.53 18.05 -12.90
C LYS A 130 -0.70 16.55 -12.63
N MET A 131 -1.62 15.84 -13.30
CA MET A 131 -1.86 14.41 -13.02
C MET A 131 -0.80 13.50 -13.63
N TYR A 132 -0.23 13.87 -14.78
CA TYR A 132 0.77 13.06 -15.47
C TYR A 132 1.99 12.67 -14.62
N PRO A 133 2.68 13.59 -13.93
CA PRO A 133 3.86 13.20 -13.16
C PRO A 133 3.52 12.35 -11.93
N ILE A 134 2.32 12.50 -11.34
CA ILE A 134 1.84 11.63 -10.26
C ILE A 134 1.60 10.22 -10.80
N ILE A 135 0.85 10.08 -11.91
CA ILE A 135 0.54 8.79 -12.52
C ILE A 135 1.82 8.11 -13.01
N LEU A 136 2.74 8.87 -13.62
CA LEU A 136 4.03 8.36 -14.06
C LEU A 136 4.85 7.82 -12.89
N SER A 137 4.91 8.54 -11.76
CA SER A 137 5.64 8.10 -10.57
C SER A 137 5.05 6.83 -9.97
N LEU A 138 3.72 6.77 -9.83
CA LEU A 138 3.02 5.57 -9.33
C LEU A 138 3.17 4.37 -10.28
N GLY A 139 3.09 4.61 -11.58
CA GLY A 139 3.28 3.61 -12.62
C GLY A 139 4.69 3.02 -12.61
N LEU A 140 5.72 3.88 -12.52
CA LEU A 140 7.11 3.44 -12.43
C LEU A 140 7.35 2.59 -11.18
N MET A 141 6.82 3.01 -10.02
CA MET A 141 6.94 2.23 -8.78
C MET A 141 6.22 0.88 -8.88
N SER A 142 5.04 0.87 -9.49
CA SER A 142 4.27 -0.35 -9.76
C SER A 142 5.05 -1.32 -10.65
N VAL A 143 5.65 -0.83 -11.74
CA VAL A 143 6.49 -1.64 -12.64
C VAL A 143 7.69 -2.24 -11.90
N VAL A 144 8.41 -1.44 -11.10
CA VAL A 144 9.55 -1.94 -10.33
C VAL A 144 9.13 -3.04 -9.35
N TYR A 145 8.06 -2.81 -8.58
CA TYR A 145 7.58 -3.79 -7.61
C TYR A 145 7.08 -5.07 -8.28
N HIS A 146 6.19 -4.96 -9.27
CA HIS A 146 5.64 -6.12 -9.95
C HIS A 146 6.70 -6.86 -10.77
N GLY A 147 7.65 -6.14 -11.39
CA GLY A 147 8.81 -6.71 -12.06
C GLY A 147 9.68 -7.53 -11.11
N PHE A 148 10.03 -6.97 -9.94
CA PHE A 148 10.76 -7.72 -8.90
C PHE A 148 10.01 -8.99 -8.45
N ARG A 149 8.68 -8.91 -8.31
CA ARG A 149 7.83 -10.01 -7.86
C ARG A 149 7.60 -11.08 -8.93
N LEU A 150 7.82 -10.76 -10.20
CA LEU A 150 7.82 -11.73 -11.29
C LEU A 150 8.97 -12.73 -11.13
N PHE A 151 10.16 -12.25 -10.73
CA PHE A 151 11.34 -13.09 -10.49
C PHE A 151 11.37 -13.68 -9.07
N ASN A 152 10.76 -12.99 -8.10
CA ASN A 152 10.66 -13.44 -6.71
C ASN A 152 9.17 -13.66 -6.33
N PRO A 153 8.53 -14.70 -6.88
CA PRO A 153 7.12 -14.98 -6.60
C PRO A 153 6.88 -15.23 -5.12
N ARG A 154 5.61 -15.09 -4.68
CA ARG A 154 5.24 -15.46 -3.31
C ARG A 154 5.35 -16.99 -3.24
N PRO A 155 5.99 -17.57 -2.21
CA PRO A 155 5.79 -18.99 -1.97
C PRO A 155 4.28 -19.19 -1.81
N GLY A 156 3.70 -20.01 -2.69
CA GLY A 156 2.29 -20.32 -2.64
C GLY A 156 2.00 -21.04 -1.33
N GLY A 157 1.05 -20.53 -0.54
CA GLY A 157 0.48 -21.31 0.54
C GLY A 157 -0.21 -22.51 -0.09
N THR A 158 0.40 -23.68 -0.02
CA THR A 158 -0.30 -24.94 -0.27
C THR A 158 -1.36 -25.07 0.80
N TYR A 159 -2.61 -24.79 0.42
CA TYR A 159 -3.78 -25.18 1.18
C TYR A 159 -3.94 -26.70 1.01
N SER A 160 -3.29 -27.46 1.90
CA SER A 160 -3.58 -28.87 2.13
C SER A 160 -4.23 -29.02 3.50
#